data_AF-A0A6P3V5Q7-F1
#
_entry.id   AF-A0A6P3V5Q7-F1
#
_cell.length_a   1.000
_cell.length_b   1.000
_cell.length_c   1.000
_cell.angle_alpha   90.00
_cell.angle_beta   90.00
_cell.angle_gamma   90.00
#
_symmetry.space_group_name_H-M   'P 1'
#
loop_
_entity.id
_entity.type
_entity.pdbx_description
1 polymer ?
#
loop_
_entity_poly.entity_id
_entity_poly.type
_entity_poly.pdbx_seq_one_letter_code
_entity_poly.pdbx_strand_id
1 'polypeptide(L)'
;MEGGRCLWPRGKVIGGSSTINYMLYVRGNKKDYDIWEQLGNPGWSYKDVLSYFKKSEDNRNQNYSKTPYHSTGGYSYHSRGGYLTVEESKWHT
;
A
#
# COMPACT_ATOMS: atom_id res chain seq x y z
N MET A 1 -7.52 23.67 -18.01
CA MET A 1 -6.95 24.50 -16.91
C MET A 1 -7.36 25.94 -17.18
N GLU A 2 -8.44 26.43 -16.57
CA GLU A 2 -8.75 27.87 -16.65
C GLU A 2 -7.76 28.65 -15.77
N GLY A 3 -7.14 29.68 -16.32
CA GLY A 3 -6.24 30.57 -15.58
C GLY A 3 -5.01 29.89 -14.96
N GLY A 4 -4.51 28.79 -15.54
CA GLY A 4 -3.35 28.05 -15.01
C GLY A 4 -3.64 27.29 -13.71
N ARG A 5 -4.91 27.13 -13.34
CA ARG A 5 -5.33 26.39 -12.15
C ARG A 5 -5.76 24.98 -12.53
N CYS A 6 -5.36 24.03 -11.68
CA CYS A 6 -5.77 22.63 -11.79
C CYS A 6 -6.72 22.29 -10.64
N LEU A 7 -7.82 21.62 -10.96
CA LEU A 7 -8.72 21.07 -9.95
C LEU A 7 -8.05 19.85 -9.32
N TRP A 8 -7.87 19.87 -8.00
CA TRP A 8 -7.31 18.77 -7.22
C TRP A 8 -8.32 18.30 -6.17
N PRO A 9 -9.27 17.43 -6.53
CA PRO A 9 -10.32 16.99 -5.62
C PRO A 9 -9.73 16.17 -4.46
N ARG A 10 -10.29 16.34 -3.25
CA ARG A 10 -9.94 15.56 -2.05
C ARG A 10 -11.20 15.14 -1.31
N GLY A 11 -11.20 13.92 -0.77
CA GLY A 11 -12.33 13.41 0.01
C GLY A 11 -12.44 14.13 1.36
N LYS A 12 -13.57 14.80 1.61
CA LYS A 12 -13.91 15.45 2.89
C LYS A 12 -15.04 14.70 3.58
N VAL A 13 -14.78 13.44 3.90
CA VAL A 13 -15.71 12.50 4.56
C VAL A 13 -14.94 11.68 5.58
N ILE A 14 -15.62 10.93 6.46
CA ILE A 14 -14.95 9.94 7.32
C ILE A 14 -14.25 8.90 6.41
N GLY A 15 -12.97 8.64 6.66
CA GLY A 15 -12.06 7.90 5.76
C GLY A 15 -11.30 8.77 4.76
N GLY A 16 -11.72 10.02 4.53
CA GLY A 16 -11.03 10.95 3.64
C GLY A 16 -11.07 10.49 2.18
N SER A 17 -9.95 10.59 1.48
CA SER A 17 -9.86 10.16 0.08
C SER A 17 -9.93 8.65 -0.12
N SER A 18 -9.71 7.82 0.91
CA SER A 18 -9.79 6.36 0.75
C SER A 18 -11.22 5.89 0.48
N THR A 19 -12.24 6.63 0.92
CA THR A 19 -13.66 6.33 0.66
C THR A 19 -14.07 6.55 -0.80
N ILE A 20 -13.32 7.37 -1.54
CA ILE A 20 -13.65 7.80 -2.92
C ILE A 20 -12.56 7.47 -3.93
N ASN A 21 -11.51 6.72 -3.53
CA ASN A 21 -10.42 6.39 -4.44
C ASN A 21 -10.83 5.25 -5.39
N TYR A 22 -9.94 4.92 -6.32
CA TYR A 22 -10.14 3.84 -7.29
C TYR A 22 -9.92 2.43 -6.71
N MET A 23 -9.79 2.29 -5.38
CA MET A 23 -9.52 1.00 -4.70
C MET A 23 -8.25 0.27 -5.16
N LEU A 24 -7.33 0.98 -5.83
CA LEU A 24 -6.05 0.43 -6.28
C LEU A 24 -5.07 0.32 -5.11
N TYR A 25 -4.58 -0.89 -4.87
CA TYR A 25 -3.49 -1.13 -3.93
C TYR A 25 -2.15 -1.18 -4.68
N VAL A 26 -1.35 -0.13 -4.51
CA VAL A 26 -0.03 0.02 -5.14
C VAL A 26 0.98 0.40 -4.07
N ARG A 27 2.18 -0.20 -4.13
CA ARG A 27 3.31 0.12 -3.24
C ARG A 27 4.34 0.98 -3.97
N GLY A 28 5.06 1.81 -3.20
CA GLY A 28 6.16 2.61 -3.73
C GLY A 28 7.35 1.75 -4.18
N ASN A 29 8.22 2.30 -5.02
CA ASN A 29 9.42 1.61 -5.47
C ASN A 29 10.47 1.59 -4.34
N LYS A 30 11.19 0.48 -4.19
CA LYS A 30 12.30 0.34 -3.24
C LYS A 30 13.27 1.53 -3.27
N LYS A 31 13.62 2.00 -4.49
CA LYS A 31 14.56 3.11 -4.67
C LYS A 31 14.08 4.40 -4.01
N ASP A 32 12.78 4.65 -3.97
CA ASP A 32 12.23 5.89 -3.39
C ASP A 32 12.46 5.92 -1.88
N TYR A 33 12.24 4.79 -1.20
CA TYR A 33 12.49 4.62 0.23
C TYR A 33 13.98 4.68 0.58
N ASP A 34 14.82 4.01 -0.22
CA ASP A 34 16.27 4.04 -0.02
C ASP A 34 16.82 5.49 -0.23
N ILE A 35 16.25 6.26 -1.15
CA ILE A 35 16.57 7.70 -1.31
C ILE A 35 16.14 8.49 -0.07
N TRP A 36 14.97 8.22 0.52
CA TRP A 36 14.54 8.92 1.73
C TRP A 36 15.49 8.69 2.90
N GLU A 37 15.99 7.47 3.07
CA GLU A 37 17.02 7.19 4.07
C GLU A 37 18.31 7.97 3.78
N GLN A 38 18.77 7.99 2.53
CA GLN A 38 19.96 8.76 2.11
C GLN A 38 19.82 10.27 2.32
N LEU A 39 18.60 10.81 2.25
CA LEU A 39 18.30 12.21 2.55
C LEU A 39 18.28 12.52 4.06
N GLY A 40 18.66 11.56 4.92
CA GLY A 40 18.78 11.74 6.35
C GLY A 40 17.56 11.29 7.16
N ASN A 41 16.69 10.43 6.61
CA ASN A 41 15.56 9.85 7.32
C ASN A 41 15.86 8.40 7.74
N PRO A 42 16.61 8.15 8.82
CA PRO A 42 16.95 6.79 9.25
C PRO A 42 15.69 5.98 9.55
N GLY A 43 15.69 4.70 9.16
CA GLY A 43 14.53 3.82 9.33
C GLY A 43 13.45 3.95 8.27
N TRP A 44 13.64 4.82 7.27
CA TRP A 44 12.80 4.89 6.06
C TRP A 44 13.34 4.08 4.89
N SER A 45 14.40 3.28 5.10
CA SER A 45 14.89 2.33 4.09
C SER A 45 13.77 1.37 3.69
N TYR A 46 13.81 0.85 2.46
CA TYR A 46 12.79 -0.10 2.02
C TYR A 46 12.70 -1.34 2.94
N LYS A 47 13.84 -1.76 3.48
CA LYS A 47 13.93 -2.92 4.37
C LYS A 47 13.15 -2.70 5.67
N ASP A 48 13.22 -1.50 6.22
CA ASP A 48 12.58 -1.15 7.48
C ASP A 48 11.07 -1.01 7.30
N VAL A 49 10.64 -0.32 6.24
CA VAL A 49 9.21 -0.10 5.94
C VAL A 49 8.50 -1.37 5.45
N LEU A 50 9.21 -2.32 4.85
CA LEU A 50 8.63 -3.58 4.34
C LEU A 50 7.91 -4.37 5.45
N SER A 51 8.44 -4.34 6.67
CA SER A 51 7.81 -4.98 7.83
C SER A 51 6.41 -4.40 8.12
N TYR A 52 6.25 -3.08 8.01
CA TYR A 52 4.98 -2.39 8.21
C TYR A 52 4.00 -2.65 7.07
N PHE A 53 4.46 -2.70 5.82
CA PHE A 53 3.60 -3.07 4.70
C PHE A 53 3.04 -4.48 4.81
N LYS A 54 3.87 -5.44 5.28
CA LYS A 54 3.44 -6.80 5.59
C LYS A 54 2.46 -6.85 6.77
N LYS A 55 2.61 -5.96 7.75
CA LYS A 55 1.68 -5.86 8.90
C LYS A 55 0.31 -5.35 8.50
N SER A 56 0.23 -4.40 7.57
CA SER A 56 -1.01 -3.71 7.22
C SER A 56 -1.93 -4.51 6.30
N GLU A 57 -1.38 -5.40 5.47
CA GLU A 57 -2.13 -6.06 4.39
C GLU A 57 -2.70 -7.43 4.78
N ASP A 58 -3.88 -7.74 4.26
CA ASP A 58 -4.48 -9.08 4.17
C ASP A 58 -4.59 -9.42 2.67
N ASN A 59 -3.50 -9.93 2.10
CA ASN A 59 -3.45 -10.28 0.67
C ASN A 59 -4.09 -11.65 0.44
N ARG A 60 -5.27 -11.66 -0.17
CA ARG A 60 -6.07 -12.86 -0.45
C ARG A 60 -5.76 -13.49 -1.80
N ASN A 61 -4.90 -12.85 -2.59
CA ASN A 61 -4.52 -13.38 -3.89
C ASN A 61 -3.46 -14.50 -3.73
N GLN A 62 -3.85 -15.72 -4.10
CA GLN A 62 -2.98 -16.89 -3.96
C GLN A 62 -1.72 -16.83 -4.84
N ASN A 63 -1.74 -16.07 -5.93
CA ASN A 63 -0.63 -15.94 -6.87
C ASN A 63 0.48 -15.02 -6.33
N TYR A 64 0.11 -13.94 -5.64
CA TYR A 64 1.06 -12.93 -5.15
C TYR A 64 1.39 -13.05 -3.66
N SER A 65 0.54 -13.72 -2.89
CA SER A 65 0.74 -13.92 -1.44
C SER A 65 2.05 -14.66 -1.11
N LYS A 66 2.49 -15.59 -1.97
CA LYS A 66 3.71 -16.43 -1.75
C LYS A 66 5.04 -15.74 -2.07
N THR A 67 5.06 -14.45 -2.36
CA THR A 67 6.31 -13.74 -2.70
C THR A 67 7.03 -13.22 -1.45
N PRO A 68 8.37 -13.03 -1.48
CA PRO A 68 9.10 -12.46 -0.34
C PRO A 68 8.65 -11.05 0.09
N TYR A 69 7.91 -10.36 -0.77
CA TYR A 69 7.40 -9.01 -0.55
C TYR A 69 6.05 -9.00 0.16
N HIS A 70 5.33 -10.11 0.14
CA HIS A 70 4.04 -10.28 0.82
C HIS A 70 4.19 -11.30 1.97
N SER A 71 3.28 -11.27 2.93
CA SER A 71 3.27 -12.23 4.02
C SER A 71 2.43 -13.46 3.63
N THR A 72 3.00 -14.66 3.74
CA THR A 72 2.28 -15.94 3.68
C THR A 72 2.39 -16.68 4.99
N GLY A 73 1.25 -17.13 5.51
CA GLY A 73 1.03 -17.74 6.82
C GLY A 73 2.21 -17.74 7.81
N GLY A 74 2.21 -16.81 8.77
CA GLY A 74 3.05 -16.90 9.95
C GLY A 74 2.67 -15.88 11.01
N TYR A 75 2.50 -16.34 12.26
CA TYR A 75 2.01 -15.60 13.44
C TYR A 75 2.78 -14.30 13.81
N SER A 76 3.81 -13.89 13.07
CA SER A 76 4.62 -12.71 13.40
C SER A 76 4.15 -11.43 12.72
N TYR A 77 3.65 -11.50 11.48
CA TYR A 77 3.08 -10.34 10.76
C TYR A 77 1.99 -10.86 9.82
N HIS A 78 0.72 -10.59 10.18
CA HIS A 78 -0.48 -11.20 9.63
C HIS A 78 -0.47 -11.36 8.12
N SER A 79 -0.50 -12.62 7.65
CA SER A 79 -0.73 -12.97 6.24
C SER A 79 -2.22 -12.94 5.88
N ARG A 80 -3.08 -12.99 6.90
CA ARG A 80 -4.54 -12.88 6.87
C ARG A 80 -4.97 -12.15 8.15
N GLY A 81 -5.88 -11.18 8.05
CA GLY A 81 -6.34 -10.37 9.19
C GLY A 81 -5.59 -9.05 9.42
N GLY A 82 -4.79 -8.59 8.46
CA GLY A 82 -4.37 -7.19 8.39
C GLY A 82 -5.58 -6.26 8.16
N TYR A 83 -5.41 -4.97 8.45
CA TYR A 83 -6.51 -4.00 8.36
C TYR A 83 -6.97 -3.73 6.92
N LEU A 84 -6.11 -3.98 5.92
CA LEU A 84 -6.37 -3.73 4.52
C LEU A 84 -6.50 -5.03 3.75
N THR A 85 -7.73 -5.43 3.41
CA THR A 85 -7.96 -6.55 2.49
C THR A 85 -7.53 -6.16 1.09
N VAL A 86 -6.62 -6.94 0.51
CA VAL A 86 -6.16 -6.82 -0.87
C VAL A 86 -6.59 -8.07 -1.61
N GLU A 87 -7.51 -7.93 -2.55
CA GLU A 87 -8.01 -9.02 -3.39
C GLU A 87 -8.19 -8.53 -4.83
N GLU A 88 -8.19 -9.47 -5.78
CA GLU A 88 -8.56 -9.19 -7.16
C GLU A 88 -10.07 -8.95 -7.27
N SER A 89 -10.47 -8.17 -8.28
CA SER A 89 -11.89 -7.99 -8.59
C SER A 89 -12.51 -9.33 -8.97
N LYS A 90 -13.60 -9.70 -8.29
CA LYS A 90 -14.33 -10.95 -8.58
C LYS A 90 -15.03 -10.90 -9.94
N TRP A 91 -15.32 -9.71 -10.42
CA TRP A 91 -16.01 -9.47 -11.68
C TRP A 91 -14.97 -9.33 -12.80
N HIS A 92 -15.08 -10.22 -13.78
CA HIS A 92 -14.31 -10.18 -15.02
C HIS A 92 -15.30 -9.88 -16.13
N THR A 93 -15.07 -8.79 -16.87
CA THR A 93 -15.86 -8.40 -18.06
C THR A 93 -15.23 -8.92 -19.33
#